data_AF-A0A4V6E995-F1
#
_entry.id   AF-A0A4V6E995-F1
#
_cell.length_a   1.000
_cell.length_b   1.000
_cell.length_c   1.000
_cell.angle_alpha   90.00
_cell.angle_beta   90.00
_cell.angle_gamma   90.00
#
_symmetry.space_group_name_H-M   'P 1'
#
loop_
_entity.id
_entity.type
_entity.pdbx_description
1 polymer ?
#
loop_
_entity_poly.entity_id
_entity_poly.type
_entity_poly.pdbx_seq_one_letter_code
_entity_poly.pdbx_strand_id
1 'polypeptide(L)'
;MGADNVDVFQRLVFSVPPLKLQLPALIGLGVIYSLVSYAALSMSIFVVPAPESVLPVAALLFVLPFLFAGELFHRLLPSYPRSWSFFLALANQFVFFVYALVLSGANDVGNAWSIVWLLFITVYLINILALVVSVGIDRYKRILLVSLAEPAALIAAFYAFGGADLGFSTYRHVFAFASLLIAAGFLVSVLALVDYLIRSNTDVSAFALTSGILRNDRESLDLGVEAEPAVETLAIDNGDRLTLAAPWVHPGPLGGFGGGQLSGNVIDALNEGDRDGFFLHVPCTHKEDLSNPTDAGKILDAVGDPEGVGRASRLVHGDYGEVEFYGRRFGDREVVYLHSEGIDDYDTGVFTRDVDGSELLLVDLHKHDIQDGPTKEVQYGSSEADRLKRHFDDFRERLAEEPLHEYAAGFEVVRDDRDMVAIAESVDGQDVLTMGIDTNGVTPDIRELAAGYRGEFDEVLVFSTDTHASVHELANKTRSNVEALDAAVQRAIDDVSPATIGLESEKTEPLKLLKNDYNGLVFSVNILIRLTVIALLALYVLLVLWLFF
;
A
#
# COMPACT_ATOMS: atom_id res chain seq x y z
N MET A 1 -11.09 -1.44 -19.68
CA MET A 1 -11.28 -1.11 -18.25
C MET A 1 -10.03 -1.63 -17.60
N GLY A 2 -9.04 -0.76 -17.42
CA GLY A 2 -7.72 -1.13 -16.94
C GLY A 2 -7.15 0.10 -16.25
N ALA A 3 -7.09 0.01 -14.94
CA ALA A 3 -6.36 0.85 -14.02
C ALA A 3 -6.63 0.21 -12.67
N ASP A 4 -5.78 -0.71 -12.26
CA ASP A 4 -5.73 -1.06 -10.85
C ASP A 4 -5.52 0.21 -10.06
N ASN A 5 -6.39 0.42 -9.07
CA ASN A 5 -6.44 1.69 -8.36
C ASN A 5 -5.30 1.77 -7.33
N VAL A 6 -4.46 0.74 -7.24
CA VAL A 6 -3.16 0.74 -6.57
C VAL A 6 -2.30 1.90 -7.08
N ASP A 7 -2.34 2.24 -8.37
CA ASP A 7 -1.66 3.42 -8.94
C ASP A 7 -2.08 4.75 -8.29
N VAL A 8 -3.35 4.87 -7.90
CA VAL A 8 -3.86 6.05 -7.19
C VAL A 8 -3.27 6.11 -5.78
N PHE A 9 -3.10 4.95 -5.13
CA PHE A 9 -2.49 4.85 -3.80
C PHE A 9 -0.97 5.01 -3.83
N GLN A 10 -0.27 4.52 -4.86
CA GLN A 10 1.16 4.77 -5.07
C GLN A 10 1.45 6.28 -5.18
N ARG A 11 0.57 7.04 -5.84
CA ARG A 11 0.64 8.53 -5.90
C ARG A 11 0.33 9.22 -4.56
N LEU A 12 -0.18 8.50 -3.57
CA LEU A 12 -0.52 9.00 -2.23
C LEU A 12 0.51 8.61 -1.16
N VAL A 13 1.61 7.93 -1.51
CA VAL A 13 2.69 7.62 -0.56
C VAL A 13 3.46 8.90 -0.24
N PHE A 14 3.10 9.54 0.87
CA PHE A 14 3.84 10.65 1.43
C PHE A 14 4.63 10.19 2.65
N SER A 15 5.96 10.18 2.54
CA SER A 15 6.81 10.07 3.72
C SER A 15 6.85 11.42 4.44
N VAL A 16 6.45 11.41 5.71
CA VAL A 16 6.54 12.60 6.55
C VAL A 16 8.00 12.75 7.00
N PRO A 17 8.64 13.93 6.88
CA PRO A 17 10.02 14.12 7.30
C PRO A 17 10.23 13.71 8.78
N PRO A 18 11.40 13.22 9.20
CA PRO A 18 11.62 12.89 10.60
C PRO A 18 11.55 14.13 11.49
N LEU A 19 11.12 13.96 12.75
CA LEU A 19 10.96 15.04 13.73
C LEU A 19 12.21 15.93 13.89
N LYS A 20 13.40 15.33 13.74
CA LYS A 20 14.70 16.04 13.78
C LYS A 20 14.83 17.15 12.72
N LEU A 21 14.09 17.05 11.61
CA LEU A 21 14.02 18.09 10.58
C LEU A 21 12.82 19.01 10.79
N GLN A 22 11.67 18.45 11.17
CA GLN A 22 10.44 19.23 11.32
C GLN A 22 10.52 20.29 12.42
N LEU A 23 11.06 19.95 13.60
CA LEU A 23 11.14 20.86 14.74
C LEU A 23 12.01 22.11 14.43
N PRO A 24 13.26 21.96 13.94
CA PRO A 24 14.04 23.11 13.49
C PRO A 24 13.38 23.88 12.35
N ALA A 25 12.73 23.19 11.40
CA ALA A 25 12.03 23.83 10.29
C ALA A 25 10.89 24.71 10.80
N LEU A 26 10.08 24.25 11.76
CA LEU A 26 8.97 25.02 12.33
C LEU A 26 9.48 26.30 12.99
N ILE A 27 10.58 26.22 13.75
CA ILE A 27 11.18 27.41 14.39
C ILE A 27 11.78 28.35 13.34
N GLY A 28 12.60 27.81 12.42
CA GLY A 28 13.29 28.59 11.41
C GLY A 28 12.35 29.28 10.42
N LEU A 29 11.37 28.54 9.89
CA LEU A 29 10.32 29.08 9.03
C LEU A 29 9.44 30.07 9.78
N GLY A 30 9.11 29.83 11.05
CA GLY A 30 8.36 30.77 11.87
C GLY A 30 9.02 32.14 11.96
N VAL A 31 10.35 32.18 12.13
CA VAL A 31 11.13 33.43 12.12
C VAL A 31 11.09 34.08 10.73
N ILE A 32 11.33 33.32 9.66
CA ILE A 32 11.32 33.84 8.28
C ILE A 32 9.94 34.40 7.92
N TYR A 33 8.88 33.63 8.15
CA TYR A 33 7.51 34.04 7.90
C TYR A 33 7.14 35.29 8.68
N SER A 34 7.54 35.40 9.95
CA SER A 34 7.32 36.61 10.73
C SER A 34 8.02 37.83 10.13
N LEU A 35 9.26 37.70 9.65
CA LEU A 35 9.99 38.81 9.03
C LEU A 35 9.36 39.25 7.71
N VAL A 36 8.95 38.28 6.88
CA VAL A 36 8.32 38.57 5.59
C VAL A 36 6.92 39.16 5.79
N SER A 37 6.11 38.61 6.69
CA SER A 37 4.80 39.16 7.04
C SER A 37 4.91 40.56 7.65
N TYR A 38 5.92 40.81 8.49
CA TYR A 38 6.19 42.17 9.00
C TYR A 38 6.51 43.14 7.87
N ALA A 39 7.38 42.75 6.93
CA ALA A 39 7.73 43.60 5.78
C ALA A 39 6.50 43.87 4.89
N ALA A 40 5.68 42.86 4.62
CA ALA A 40 4.46 43.00 3.84
C ALA A 40 3.44 43.93 4.53
N LEU A 41 3.20 43.73 5.83
CA LEU A 41 2.28 44.57 6.62
C LEU A 41 2.80 46.00 6.77
N SER A 42 4.11 46.20 6.88
CA SER A 42 4.71 47.55 6.93
C SER A 42 4.51 48.36 5.64
N MET A 43 4.24 47.68 4.52
CA MET A 43 3.86 48.31 3.26
C MET A 43 2.34 48.53 3.13
N SER A 44 1.55 48.02 4.08
CA SER A 44 0.09 48.16 4.08
C SER A 44 -0.34 49.55 4.55
N ILE A 45 -1.54 49.97 4.11
CA ILE A 45 -2.16 51.23 4.53
C ILE A 45 -2.93 51.13 5.85
N PHE A 46 -3.07 49.92 6.43
CA PHE A 46 -3.94 49.65 7.59
C PHE A 46 -3.17 49.47 8.90
N VAL A 47 -2.02 48.80 8.85
CA VAL A 47 -1.27 48.43 10.05
C VAL A 47 0.20 48.73 9.80
N VAL A 48 0.76 49.67 10.56
CA VAL A 48 2.21 49.89 10.61
C VAL A 48 2.71 49.26 11.91
N PRO A 49 3.18 48.01 11.88
CA PRO A 49 3.68 47.35 13.08
C PRO A 49 4.95 48.06 13.59
N ALA A 50 5.10 48.18 14.91
CA ALA A 50 6.32 48.71 15.50
C ALA A 50 7.48 47.71 15.33
N PRO A 51 8.73 48.12 15.07
CA PRO A 51 9.86 47.19 14.88
C PRO A 51 10.07 46.23 16.05
N GLU A 52 9.76 46.65 17.27
CA GLU A 52 9.81 45.83 18.49
C GLU A 52 8.77 44.70 18.53
N SER A 53 7.72 44.74 17.69
CA SER A 53 6.71 43.69 17.61
C SER A 53 7.15 42.47 16.82
N VAL A 54 8.27 42.52 16.09
CA VAL A 54 8.76 41.40 15.25
C VAL A 54 9.03 40.15 16.08
N LEU A 55 9.79 40.26 17.17
CA LEU A 55 10.15 39.10 17.99
C LEU A 55 8.93 38.50 18.72
N PRO A 56 8.06 39.30 19.35
CA PRO A 56 6.84 38.79 19.95
C PRO A 56 5.86 38.17 18.93
N VAL A 57 5.71 38.74 17.74
CA VAL A 57 4.90 38.16 16.64
C VAL A 57 5.48 36.81 16.19
N ALA A 58 6.80 36.74 15.99
CA ALA A 58 7.47 35.48 15.63
C ALA A 58 7.20 34.39 16.67
N ALA A 59 7.35 34.70 17.95
CA ALA A 59 7.15 33.73 19.02
C ALA A 59 5.68 33.35 19.20
N LEU A 60 4.76 34.32 19.31
CA LEU A 60 3.39 34.10 19.78
C LEU A 60 2.38 33.85 18.66
N LEU A 61 2.66 34.29 17.43
CA LEU A 61 1.80 34.00 16.28
C LEU A 61 2.38 32.91 15.39
N PHE A 62 3.71 32.87 15.18
CA PHE A 62 4.32 31.95 14.22
C PHE A 62 4.98 30.71 14.82
N VAL A 63 5.24 30.61 16.14
CA VAL A 63 5.95 29.45 16.71
C VAL A 63 5.15 28.72 17.78
N LEU A 64 4.76 29.42 18.85
CA LEU A 64 4.16 28.79 20.03
C LEU A 64 2.81 28.09 19.74
N PRO A 65 1.85 28.67 18.99
CA PRO A 65 0.59 27.99 18.68
C PRO A 65 0.79 26.68 17.91
N PHE A 66 1.76 26.65 16.99
CA PHE A 66 2.06 25.48 16.17
C PHE A 66 2.85 24.41 16.93
N LEU A 67 3.80 24.81 17.79
CA LEU A 67 4.45 23.87 18.73
C LEU A 67 3.43 23.25 19.69
N PHE A 68 2.50 24.06 20.19
CA PHE A 68 1.42 23.62 21.05
C PHE A 68 0.53 22.61 20.33
N ALA A 69 0.05 22.92 19.12
CA ALA A 69 -0.75 22.01 18.29
C ALA A 69 0.00 20.70 18.00
N GLY A 70 1.26 20.81 17.57
CA GLY A 70 2.14 19.69 17.23
C GLY A 70 2.34 18.70 18.39
N GLU A 71 2.32 19.16 19.63
CA GLU A 71 2.37 18.27 20.80
C GLU A 71 0.97 17.82 21.27
N LEU A 72 -0.03 18.70 21.18
CA LEU A 72 -1.38 18.47 21.67
C LEU A 72 -2.07 17.31 20.96
N PHE A 73 -2.06 17.30 19.62
CA PHE A 73 -2.86 16.33 18.86
C PHE A 73 -2.39 14.90 19.09
N HIS A 74 -1.07 14.67 19.10
CA HIS A 74 -0.49 13.37 19.45
C HIS A 74 -0.89 12.89 20.85
N ARG A 75 -0.84 13.77 21.86
CA ARG A 75 -1.18 13.40 23.24
C ARG A 75 -2.66 13.15 23.45
N LEU A 76 -3.51 13.89 22.74
CA LEU A 76 -4.96 13.84 22.91
C LEU A 76 -5.65 12.92 21.91
N LEU A 77 -4.97 12.37 20.90
CA LEU A 77 -5.55 11.39 19.99
C LEU A 77 -4.69 10.11 20.02
N PRO A 78 -5.14 9.08 20.76
CA PRO A 78 -4.47 7.78 20.77
C PRO A 78 -4.32 7.29 19.34
N SER A 79 -3.13 6.80 18.99
CA SER A 79 -2.75 6.33 17.65
C SER A 79 -2.43 7.40 16.60
N TYR A 80 -2.43 8.70 16.92
CA TYR A 80 -1.95 9.73 15.99
C TYR A 80 -0.44 9.97 16.16
N PRO A 81 0.41 9.70 15.15
CA PRO A 81 1.86 9.80 15.30
C PRO A 81 2.34 11.22 15.61
N ARG A 82 3.35 11.35 16.47
CA ARG A 82 3.93 12.65 16.82
C ARG A 82 4.51 13.37 15.61
N SER A 83 5.18 12.66 14.71
CA SER A 83 5.71 13.22 13.45
C SER A 83 4.61 13.81 12.56
N TRP A 84 3.42 13.22 12.53
CA TRP A 84 2.32 13.71 11.71
C TRP A 84 1.71 14.97 12.31
N SER A 85 1.61 15.02 13.63
CA SER A 85 1.16 16.18 14.38
C SER A 85 2.04 17.41 14.12
N PHE A 86 3.37 17.25 14.13
CA PHE A 86 4.29 18.36 13.80
C PHE A 86 4.24 18.75 12.31
N PHE A 87 3.94 17.79 11.42
CA PHE A 87 3.81 18.07 10.00
C PHE A 87 2.53 18.85 9.69
N LEU A 88 1.43 18.50 10.32
CA LEU A 88 0.18 19.25 10.28
C LEU A 88 0.40 20.68 10.81
N ALA A 89 1.12 20.83 11.92
CA ALA A 89 1.47 22.14 12.46
C ALA A 89 2.32 22.98 11.49
N LEU A 90 3.28 22.37 10.78
CA LEU A 90 4.05 23.03 9.72
C LEU A 90 3.19 23.48 8.55
N ALA A 91 2.25 22.64 8.11
CA ALA A 91 1.30 22.99 7.05
C ALA A 91 0.40 24.15 7.47
N ASN A 92 -0.14 24.12 8.69
CA ASN A 92 -0.95 25.21 9.24
C ASN A 92 -0.13 26.50 9.41
N GLN A 93 1.14 26.41 9.80
CA GLN A 93 2.05 27.55 9.88
C GLN A 93 2.25 28.22 8.51
N PHE A 94 2.41 27.42 7.46
CA PHE A 94 2.48 27.93 6.09
C PHE A 94 1.15 28.57 5.64
N VAL A 95 0.01 27.95 5.93
CA VAL A 95 -1.31 28.53 5.63
C VAL A 95 -1.47 29.87 6.36
N PHE A 96 -1.13 29.94 7.65
CA PHE A 96 -1.14 31.17 8.43
C PHE A 96 -0.28 32.25 7.81
N PHE A 97 0.94 31.91 7.36
CA PHE A 97 1.81 32.82 6.63
C PHE A 97 1.17 33.35 5.34
N VAL A 98 0.57 32.49 4.52
CA VAL A 98 -0.10 32.91 3.28
C VAL A 98 -1.24 33.89 3.58
N TYR A 99 -2.07 33.62 4.58
CA TYR A 99 -3.13 34.56 4.96
C TYR A 99 -2.59 35.87 5.55
N ALA A 100 -1.46 35.84 6.26
CA ALA A 100 -0.79 37.07 6.70
C ALA A 100 -0.31 37.92 5.52
N LEU A 101 0.12 37.32 4.41
CA LEU A 101 0.42 38.03 3.16
C LEU A 101 -0.85 38.58 2.50
N VAL A 102 -1.92 37.79 2.42
CA VAL A 102 -3.21 38.24 1.87
C VAL A 102 -3.77 39.42 2.68
N LEU A 103 -3.63 39.38 4.01
CA LEU A 103 -4.03 40.44 4.92
C LEU A 103 -3.33 41.77 4.62
N SER A 104 -2.08 41.75 4.15
CA SER A 104 -1.37 42.98 3.75
C SER A 104 -2.02 43.72 2.58
N GLY A 105 -2.84 43.02 1.78
CA GLY A 105 -3.60 43.58 0.66
C GLY A 105 -5.05 43.95 1.01
N ALA A 106 -5.46 43.88 2.28
CA ALA A 106 -6.79 44.30 2.68
C ALA A 106 -7.03 45.78 2.33
N ASN A 107 -8.21 46.10 1.80
CA ASN A 107 -8.61 47.44 1.35
C ASN A 107 -9.53 48.18 2.35
N ASP A 108 -10.07 47.48 3.34
CA ASP A 108 -10.80 48.05 4.47
C ASP A 108 -10.75 47.13 5.71
N VAL A 109 -11.16 47.67 6.86
CA VAL A 109 -11.16 46.98 8.16
C VAL A 109 -12.14 45.78 8.18
N GLY A 110 -13.23 45.84 7.41
CA GLY A 110 -14.16 44.72 7.25
C GLY A 110 -13.52 43.55 6.53
N ASN A 111 -12.83 43.82 5.42
CA ASN A 111 -12.12 42.80 4.64
C ASN A 111 -10.93 42.23 5.42
N ALA A 112 -10.18 43.06 6.15
CA ALA A 112 -9.13 42.59 7.06
C ALA A 112 -9.69 41.60 8.10
N TRP A 113 -10.86 41.90 8.66
CA TRP A 113 -11.55 41.02 9.61
C TRP A 113 -12.00 39.70 8.99
N SER A 114 -12.60 39.76 7.81
CA SER A 114 -13.04 38.57 7.07
C SER A 114 -11.86 37.68 6.70
N ILE A 115 -10.70 38.24 6.32
CA ILE A 115 -9.46 37.50 6.06
C ILE A 115 -8.97 36.78 7.33
N VAL A 116 -8.92 37.48 8.47
CA VAL A 116 -8.45 36.89 9.75
C VAL A 116 -9.36 35.75 10.20
N TRP A 117 -10.68 35.90 10.11
CA TRP A 117 -11.59 34.82 10.49
C TRP A 117 -11.61 33.68 9.47
N LEU A 118 -11.49 33.98 8.18
CA LEU A 118 -11.32 32.95 7.15
C LEU A 118 -10.08 32.11 7.44
N LEU A 119 -8.97 32.72 7.85
CA LEU A 119 -7.77 32.00 8.30
C LEU A 119 -8.06 31.05 9.47
N PHE A 120 -8.68 31.54 10.55
CA PHE A 120 -8.97 30.68 11.71
C PHE A 120 -9.91 29.53 11.36
N ILE A 121 -10.90 29.77 10.50
CA ILE A 121 -11.79 28.73 10.00
C ILE A 121 -11.01 27.74 9.15
N THR A 122 -10.17 28.19 8.22
CA THR A 122 -9.35 27.33 7.38
C THR A 122 -8.43 26.43 8.20
N VAL A 123 -7.71 26.96 9.19
CA VAL A 123 -6.87 26.15 10.10
C VAL A 123 -7.71 25.12 10.85
N TYR A 124 -8.89 25.51 11.34
CA TYR A 124 -9.80 24.59 12.03
C TYR A 124 -10.30 23.45 11.12
N LEU A 125 -10.69 23.77 9.88
CA LEU A 125 -11.14 22.80 8.88
C LEU A 125 -10.02 21.85 8.46
N ILE A 126 -8.79 22.36 8.25
CA ILE A 126 -7.62 21.54 7.95
C ILE A 126 -7.36 20.54 9.09
N ASN A 127 -7.42 21.01 10.34
CA ASN A 127 -7.27 20.15 11.52
C ASN A 127 -8.34 19.07 11.57
N ILE A 128 -9.61 19.41 11.37
CA ILE A 128 -10.70 18.43 11.34
C ILE A 128 -10.46 17.40 10.23
N LEU A 129 -10.18 17.86 9.01
CA LEU A 129 -9.99 16.97 7.86
C LEU A 129 -8.82 16.01 8.08
N ALA A 130 -7.64 16.54 8.41
CA ALA A 130 -6.44 15.74 8.61
C ALA A 130 -6.62 14.72 9.75
N LEU A 131 -7.22 15.12 10.87
CA LEU A 131 -7.42 14.24 12.02
C LEU A 131 -8.53 13.21 11.79
N VAL A 132 -9.61 13.54 11.08
CA VAL A 132 -10.66 12.56 10.71
C VAL A 132 -10.11 11.53 9.73
N VAL A 133 -9.35 11.96 8.72
CA VAL A 133 -8.71 11.06 7.75
C VAL A 133 -7.70 10.14 8.43
N SER A 134 -6.95 10.65 9.40
CA SER A 134 -5.88 9.89 10.07
C SER A 134 -6.34 9.03 11.25
N VAL A 135 -7.49 9.33 11.86
CA VAL A 135 -7.94 8.69 13.11
C VAL A 135 -9.33 8.05 13.02
N GLY A 136 -10.02 8.25 11.90
CA GLY A 136 -11.36 7.73 11.69
C GLY A 136 -12.43 8.72 12.17
N ILE A 137 -13.58 8.66 11.52
CA ILE A 137 -14.71 9.58 11.77
C ILE A 137 -15.43 9.30 13.10
N ASP A 138 -15.34 8.09 13.65
CA ASP A 138 -16.03 7.72 14.89
C ASP A 138 -15.60 8.59 16.10
N ARG A 139 -14.40 9.21 16.02
CA ARG A 139 -13.87 10.12 17.04
C ARG A 139 -14.18 11.59 16.79
N TYR A 140 -15.08 11.92 15.85
CA TYR A 140 -15.33 13.30 15.41
C TYR A 140 -15.62 14.28 16.56
N LYS A 141 -16.34 13.86 17.62
CA LYS A 141 -16.63 14.74 18.77
C LYS A 141 -15.35 15.20 19.48
N ARG A 142 -14.41 14.30 19.67
CA ARG A 142 -13.11 14.59 20.28
C ARG A 142 -12.24 15.40 19.32
N ILE A 143 -12.27 15.06 18.03
CA ILE A 143 -11.54 15.78 16.98
C ILE A 143 -12.01 17.24 16.92
N LEU A 144 -13.32 17.52 16.86
CA LEU A 144 -13.86 18.88 16.86
C LEU A 144 -13.34 19.70 18.04
N LEU A 145 -13.33 19.14 19.26
CA LEU A 145 -12.82 19.84 20.44
C LEU A 145 -11.31 20.07 20.39
N VAL A 146 -10.54 19.06 20.03
CA VAL A 146 -9.08 19.12 20.00
C VAL A 146 -8.59 20.04 18.87
N SER A 147 -9.18 19.94 17.68
CA SER A 147 -8.88 20.77 16.51
C SER A 147 -9.09 22.26 16.75
N LEU A 148 -9.95 22.63 17.70
CA LEU A 148 -10.25 24.03 18.05
C LEU A 148 -9.12 24.67 18.87
N ALA A 149 -8.28 23.88 19.54
CA ALA A 149 -7.27 24.39 20.48
C ALA A 149 -6.22 25.27 19.79
N GLU A 150 -5.79 24.92 18.58
CA GLU A 150 -4.83 25.72 17.80
C GLU A 150 -5.44 27.04 17.30
N PRO A 151 -6.61 27.06 16.62
CA PRO A 151 -7.33 28.30 16.32
C PRO A 151 -7.58 29.15 17.56
N ALA A 152 -7.94 28.55 18.71
CA ALA A 152 -8.16 29.29 19.95
C ALA A 152 -6.87 29.94 20.47
N ALA A 153 -5.72 29.25 20.39
CA ALA A 153 -4.42 29.81 20.73
C ALA A 153 -4.04 30.98 19.80
N LEU A 154 -4.30 30.83 18.50
CA LEU A 154 -4.07 31.88 17.49
C LEU A 154 -4.99 33.09 17.72
N ILE A 155 -6.27 32.88 18.02
CA ILE A 155 -7.23 33.93 18.38
C ILE A 155 -6.76 34.67 19.63
N ALA A 156 -6.35 33.94 20.68
CA ALA A 156 -5.86 34.53 21.91
C ALA A 156 -4.59 35.37 21.68
N ALA A 157 -3.65 34.86 20.89
CA ALA A 157 -2.45 35.58 20.50
C ALA A 157 -2.77 36.83 19.66
N PHE A 158 -3.72 36.73 18.73
CA PHE A 158 -4.18 37.86 17.92
C PHE A 158 -4.76 39.00 18.78
N TYR A 159 -5.62 38.68 19.75
CA TYR A 159 -6.15 39.70 20.67
C TYR A 159 -5.09 40.29 21.59
N ALA A 160 -4.09 39.50 21.99
CA ALA A 160 -2.98 40.00 22.81
C ALA A 160 -2.09 41.03 22.09
N PHE A 161 -2.03 41.02 20.74
CA PHE A 161 -1.15 41.89 19.94
C PHE A 161 -1.80 43.09 19.28
N GLY A 162 -3.12 43.23 19.33
CA GLY A 162 -3.80 44.37 18.71
C GLY A 162 -5.19 44.08 18.18
N GLY A 163 -5.66 42.82 18.24
CA GLY A 163 -7.03 42.48 17.84
C GLY A 163 -8.10 43.26 18.61
N ALA A 164 -7.81 43.63 19.88
CA ALA A 164 -8.72 44.42 20.72
C ALA A 164 -8.85 45.88 20.27
N ASP A 165 -7.82 46.44 19.64
CA ASP A 165 -7.75 47.85 19.26
C ASP A 165 -8.41 48.13 17.89
N LEU A 166 -8.78 47.07 17.16
CA LEU A 166 -9.41 47.15 15.84
C LEU A 166 -10.91 47.52 15.86
N GLY A 167 -11.50 47.71 17.05
CA GLY A 167 -12.82 48.36 17.21
C GLY A 167 -14.02 47.60 16.63
N PHE A 168 -13.94 46.27 16.51
CA PHE A 168 -15.01 45.45 15.92
C PHE A 168 -16.27 45.39 16.79
N SER A 169 -17.44 45.40 16.14
CA SER A 169 -18.72 45.21 16.86
C SER A 169 -18.82 43.78 17.41
N THR A 170 -19.43 43.62 18.59
CA THR A 170 -19.69 42.32 19.20
C THR A 170 -20.45 41.38 18.26
N TYR A 171 -21.37 41.92 17.46
CA TYR A 171 -22.11 41.16 16.44
C TYR A 171 -21.18 40.47 15.43
N ARG A 172 -20.13 41.15 14.93
CA ARG A 172 -19.18 40.55 13.97
C ARG A 172 -18.37 39.41 14.56
N HIS A 173 -18.10 39.45 15.87
CA HIS A 173 -17.43 38.35 16.58
C HIS A 173 -18.34 37.12 16.69
N VAL A 174 -19.59 37.34 17.11
CA VAL A 174 -20.59 36.28 17.23
C VAL A 174 -20.85 35.65 15.86
N PHE A 175 -21.01 36.46 14.82
CA PHE A 175 -21.22 35.98 13.46
C PHE A 175 -20.04 35.15 12.94
N ALA A 176 -18.81 35.62 13.12
CA ALA A 176 -17.63 34.91 12.63
C ALA A 176 -17.38 33.61 13.41
N PHE A 177 -17.57 33.62 14.72
CA PHE A 177 -17.49 32.40 15.54
C PHE A 177 -18.60 31.41 15.20
N ALA A 178 -19.83 31.88 14.96
CA ALA A 178 -20.92 31.03 14.47
C ALA A 178 -20.58 30.44 13.09
N SER A 179 -19.97 31.23 12.18
CA SER A 179 -19.53 30.75 10.87
C SER A 179 -18.47 29.66 10.98
N LEU A 180 -17.55 29.79 11.93
CA LEU A 180 -16.57 28.74 12.24
C LEU A 180 -17.24 27.43 12.67
N LEU A 181 -18.22 27.50 13.57
CA LEU A 181 -18.95 26.31 14.02
C LEU A 181 -19.82 25.70 12.90
N ILE A 182 -20.46 26.54 12.08
CA ILE A 182 -21.27 26.10 10.94
C ILE A 182 -20.39 25.40 9.90
N ALA A 183 -19.25 25.98 9.54
CA ALA A 183 -18.32 25.40 8.57
C ALA A 183 -17.79 24.04 9.05
N ALA A 184 -17.44 23.93 10.34
CA ALA A 184 -17.01 22.67 10.94
C ALA A 184 -18.13 21.62 10.96
N GLY A 185 -19.35 22.02 11.33
CA GLY A 185 -20.52 21.15 11.29
C GLY A 185 -20.80 20.63 9.88
N PHE A 186 -20.76 21.52 8.89
CA PHE A 186 -20.94 21.16 7.48
C PHE A 186 -19.85 20.19 7.00
N LEU A 187 -18.57 20.46 7.30
CA LEU A 187 -17.48 19.56 6.94
C LEU A 187 -17.69 18.16 7.53
N VAL A 188 -17.98 18.07 8.84
CA VAL A 188 -18.26 16.78 9.48
C VAL A 188 -19.49 16.10 8.88
N SER A 189 -20.54 16.85 8.51
CA SER A 189 -21.71 16.28 7.82
C SER A 189 -21.36 15.74 6.42
N VAL A 190 -20.52 16.43 5.65
CA VAL A 190 -20.03 15.93 4.36
C VAL A 190 -19.23 14.65 4.56
N LEU A 191 -18.28 14.64 5.49
CA LEU A 191 -17.49 13.45 5.79
C LEU A 191 -18.37 12.29 6.29
N ALA A 192 -19.36 12.57 7.15
CA ALA A 192 -20.30 11.55 7.63
C ALA A 192 -21.22 11.02 6.53
N LEU A 193 -21.65 11.87 5.61
CA LEU A 193 -22.42 11.44 4.44
C LEU A 193 -21.58 10.55 3.53
N VAL A 194 -20.32 10.92 3.28
CA VAL A 194 -19.37 10.10 2.50
C VAL A 194 -19.18 8.74 3.17
N ASP A 195 -18.92 8.70 4.48
CA ASP A 195 -18.75 7.45 5.22
C ASP A 195 -20.03 6.60 5.19
N TYR A 196 -21.20 7.22 5.36
CA TYR A 196 -22.50 6.57 5.29
C TYR A 196 -22.76 5.93 3.92
N LEU A 197 -22.46 6.65 2.83
CA LEU A 197 -22.63 6.11 1.48
C LEU A 197 -21.75 4.88 1.23
N ILE A 198 -20.56 4.82 1.83
CA ILE A 198 -19.65 3.66 1.70
C ILE A 198 -20.15 2.50 2.55
N ARG A 199 -20.46 2.76 3.82
CA ARG A 199 -21.04 1.74 4.71
C ARG A 199 -22.32 1.16 4.12
N SER A 200 -23.16 1.96 3.45
CA SER A 200 -24.38 1.47 2.82
C SER A 200 -24.18 0.56 1.61
N ASN A 201 -23.00 0.60 0.97
CA ASN A 201 -22.69 -0.21 -0.22
C ASN A 201 -21.69 -1.34 0.08
N THR A 202 -20.90 -1.24 1.15
CA THR A 202 -19.75 -2.11 1.40
C THR A 202 -19.65 -2.58 2.86
N ASP A 203 -20.58 -2.20 3.74
CA ASP A 203 -20.55 -2.47 5.19
C ASP A 203 -19.26 -2.01 5.94
N VAL A 204 -18.36 -1.30 5.25
CA VAL A 204 -17.07 -0.87 5.77
C VAL A 204 -16.98 0.67 5.81
N SER A 205 -16.25 1.24 6.77
CA SER A 205 -16.00 2.68 6.86
C SER A 205 -14.79 3.09 6.04
N ALA A 206 -14.94 4.01 5.09
CA ALA A 206 -13.80 4.52 4.32
C ALA A 206 -12.74 5.21 5.15
N PHE A 207 -13.14 5.89 6.23
CA PHE A 207 -12.17 6.53 7.11
C PHE A 207 -11.42 5.50 7.95
N ALA A 208 -12.07 4.41 8.35
CA ALA A 208 -11.36 3.27 8.95
C ALA A 208 -10.33 2.71 7.96
N LEU A 209 -10.75 2.42 6.72
CA LEU A 209 -9.87 1.95 5.66
C LEU A 209 -8.68 2.88 5.40
N THR A 210 -8.96 4.17 5.18
CA THR A 210 -7.92 5.17 4.91
C THR A 210 -6.98 5.30 6.09
N SER A 211 -7.51 5.31 7.33
CA SER A 211 -6.68 5.40 8.53
C SER A 211 -5.86 4.14 8.78
N GLY A 212 -6.38 2.96 8.44
CA GLY A 212 -5.68 1.67 8.55
C GLY A 212 -4.51 1.59 7.60
N ILE A 213 -4.72 1.92 6.31
CA ILE A 213 -3.66 2.03 5.29
C ILE A 213 -2.58 3.03 5.75
N LEU A 214 -2.99 4.20 6.24
CA LEU A 214 -2.10 5.24 6.73
C LEU A 214 -1.27 4.80 7.95
N ARG A 215 -1.80 3.90 8.78
CA ARG A 215 -1.14 3.40 10.00
C ARG A 215 -0.44 2.06 9.82
N ASN A 216 -0.64 1.40 8.68
CA ASN A 216 -0.29 0.00 8.48
C ASN A 216 -1.00 -0.94 9.50
N ASP A 217 -2.20 -0.56 9.95
CA ASP A 217 -3.03 -1.39 10.84
C ASP A 217 -3.77 -2.43 9.98
N ARG A 218 -3.82 -3.68 10.46
CA ARG A 218 -4.49 -4.82 9.79
C ARG A 218 -6.00 -4.74 10.01
N GLU A 219 -6.74 -4.20 9.04
CA GLU A 219 -8.21 -4.14 9.10
C GLU A 219 -8.84 -5.28 8.30
N SER A 220 -9.75 -6.02 8.94
CA SER A 220 -10.60 -7.01 8.27
C SER A 220 -11.74 -6.28 7.57
N LEU A 221 -12.01 -6.72 6.34
CA LEU A 221 -13.18 -6.32 5.58
C LEU A 221 -14.24 -7.35 5.87
N ASP A 222 -15.36 -6.93 6.45
CA ASP A 222 -16.53 -7.81 6.57
C ASP A 222 -17.25 -7.91 5.21
N LEU A 223 -16.48 -8.24 4.18
CA LEU A 223 -16.84 -8.28 2.77
C LEU A 223 -16.42 -9.62 2.17
N GLY A 224 -16.93 -9.92 0.98
CA GLY A 224 -16.53 -11.07 0.22
C GLY A 224 -17.40 -12.29 0.42
N VAL A 225 -17.03 -13.34 -0.30
CA VAL A 225 -17.75 -14.61 -0.39
C VAL A 225 -16.87 -15.69 0.23
N GLU A 226 -17.50 -16.55 1.03
CA GLU A 226 -16.82 -17.74 1.56
C GLU A 226 -16.42 -18.67 0.40
N ALA A 227 -15.15 -19.04 0.38
CA ALA A 227 -14.57 -19.96 -0.57
C ALA A 227 -13.55 -20.87 0.13
N GLU A 228 -13.35 -22.06 -0.43
CA GLU A 228 -12.36 -23.04 0.04
C GLU A 228 -11.31 -23.21 -1.07
N PRO A 229 -10.45 -22.21 -1.32
CA PRO A 229 -9.40 -22.32 -2.32
C PRO A 229 -8.44 -23.46 -1.95
N ALA A 230 -7.81 -24.02 -2.99
CA ALA A 230 -6.77 -25.02 -2.84
C ALA A 230 -5.46 -24.36 -2.41
N VAL A 231 -4.65 -25.10 -1.66
CA VAL A 231 -3.26 -24.82 -1.35
C VAL A 231 -2.45 -25.96 -1.90
N GLU A 232 -1.70 -25.68 -2.95
CA GLU A 232 -0.75 -26.62 -3.51
C GLU A 232 0.56 -26.50 -2.73
N THR A 233 1.15 -27.64 -2.37
CA THR A 233 2.41 -27.71 -1.65
C THR A 233 3.41 -28.49 -2.48
N LEU A 234 4.47 -27.84 -2.93
CA LEU A 234 5.63 -28.50 -3.55
C LEU A 234 6.70 -28.71 -2.47
N ALA A 235 7.18 -29.93 -2.32
CA ALA A 235 8.29 -30.22 -1.42
C ALA A 235 9.49 -30.78 -2.19
N ILE A 236 10.67 -30.27 -1.88
CA ILE A 236 11.95 -30.79 -2.34
C ILE A 236 12.72 -31.26 -1.10
N ASP A 237 13.24 -32.48 -1.14
CA ASP A 237 13.94 -33.09 -0.02
C ASP A 237 15.22 -33.77 -0.50
N ASN A 238 16.37 -33.22 -0.12
CA ASN A 238 17.71 -33.73 -0.44
C ASN A 238 18.44 -34.27 0.81
N GLY A 239 17.72 -34.44 1.92
CA GLY A 239 18.26 -34.64 3.26
C GLY A 239 17.85 -33.52 4.20
N ASP A 240 17.78 -32.30 3.68
CA ASP A 240 17.03 -31.17 4.24
C ASP A 240 15.77 -30.95 3.39
N ARG A 241 14.75 -30.28 3.94
CA ARG A 241 13.43 -30.14 3.28
C ARG A 241 13.06 -28.68 3.03
N LEU A 242 12.81 -28.36 1.77
CA LEU A 242 12.19 -27.12 1.32
C LEU A 242 10.70 -27.33 1.08
N THR A 243 9.86 -26.47 1.67
CA THR A 243 8.40 -26.43 1.44
C THR A 243 7.98 -25.16 0.73
N LEU A 244 7.40 -25.30 -0.46
CA LEU A 244 6.86 -24.19 -1.25
C LEU A 244 5.33 -24.23 -1.22
N ALA A 245 4.71 -23.21 -0.63
CA ALA A 245 3.26 -23.09 -0.56
C ALA A 245 2.72 -22.20 -1.68
N ALA A 246 1.73 -22.70 -2.41
CA ALA A 246 1.08 -22.06 -3.55
C ALA A 246 -0.45 -22.00 -3.31
N PRO A 247 -0.93 -21.09 -2.45
CA PRO A 247 -2.37 -20.92 -2.24
C PRO A 247 -3.01 -20.26 -3.47
N TRP A 248 -4.18 -20.78 -3.88
CA TRP A 248 -5.04 -20.18 -4.92
C TRP A 248 -5.79 -18.95 -4.42
N VAL A 249 -5.03 -18.01 -3.87
CA VAL A 249 -5.45 -16.77 -3.23
C VAL A 249 -4.40 -15.72 -3.60
N HIS A 250 -4.87 -14.56 -4.05
CA HIS A 250 -3.96 -13.47 -4.35
C HIS A 250 -3.38 -12.91 -3.03
N PRO A 251 -2.08 -12.59 -2.96
CA PRO A 251 -1.39 -12.13 -1.74
C PRO A 251 -1.85 -10.76 -1.21
N GLY A 252 -2.99 -10.23 -1.68
CA GLY A 252 -3.65 -9.02 -1.21
C GLY A 252 -3.25 -7.76 -1.97
N PRO A 253 -4.05 -6.68 -1.92
CA PRO A 253 -3.84 -5.53 -2.80
C PRO A 253 -2.96 -4.45 -2.17
N LEU A 254 -2.90 -4.37 -0.83
CA LEU A 254 -2.09 -3.39 -0.07
C LEU A 254 -1.77 -3.91 1.35
N GLY A 255 -0.54 -3.67 1.84
CA GLY A 255 -0.13 -3.95 3.22
C GLY A 255 -1.05 -3.31 4.27
N GLY A 256 -1.52 -4.13 5.21
CA GLY A 256 -2.50 -3.72 6.24
C GLY A 256 -3.97 -3.87 5.81
N PHE A 257 -4.24 -4.24 4.56
CA PHE A 257 -5.58 -4.42 4.02
C PHE A 257 -5.76 -5.86 3.52
N GLY A 258 -6.72 -6.59 4.10
CA GLY A 258 -7.02 -7.95 3.64
C GLY A 258 -5.80 -8.87 3.64
N GLY A 259 -5.52 -9.50 2.51
CA GLY A 259 -4.42 -10.45 2.33
C GLY A 259 -3.02 -9.88 2.22
N GLY A 260 -2.82 -8.55 2.19
CA GLY A 260 -1.60 -7.89 1.66
C GLY A 260 -0.24 -8.32 2.22
N GLN A 261 -0.19 -9.06 3.33
CA GLN A 261 1.03 -9.61 3.94
C GLN A 261 1.02 -11.15 3.95
N LEU A 262 0.22 -11.79 3.09
CA LEU A 262 0.01 -13.23 3.09
C LEU A 262 1.31 -13.98 2.83
N SER A 263 2.04 -13.60 1.78
CA SER A 263 3.32 -14.22 1.43
C SER A 263 4.29 -14.17 2.61
N GLY A 264 4.59 -12.98 3.14
CA GLY A 264 5.48 -12.81 4.29
C GLY A 264 5.04 -13.62 5.51
N ASN A 265 3.75 -13.62 5.87
CA ASN A 265 3.25 -14.43 6.99
C ASN A 265 3.41 -15.94 6.75
N VAL A 266 3.21 -16.41 5.52
CA VAL A 266 3.37 -17.81 5.16
C VAL A 266 4.84 -18.20 5.20
N ILE A 267 5.71 -17.40 4.59
CA ILE A 267 7.17 -17.63 4.62
C ILE A 267 7.65 -17.61 6.08
N ASP A 268 7.26 -16.64 6.90
CA ASP A 268 7.60 -16.60 8.33
C ASP A 268 7.23 -17.91 9.05
N ALA A 269 6.01 -18.40 8.85
CA ALA A 269 5.51 -19.60 9.52
C ALA A 269 6.18 -20.89 9.02
N LEU A 270 6.47 -20.99 7.73
CA LEU A 270 7.16 -22.14 7.15
C LEU A 270 8.62 -22.25 7.62
N ASN A 271 9.26 -21.11 7.92
CA ASN A 271 10.64 -21.06 8.40
C ASN A 271 10.75 -21.00 9.94
N GLU A 272 9.69 -21.34 10.68
CA GLU A 272 9.79 -21.51 12.13
C GLU A 272 10.60 -22.77 12.47
N GLY A 273 11.74 -22.58 13.14
CA GLY A 273 12.65 -23.66 13.54
C GLY A 273 13.78 -23.86 12.54
N ASP A 274 14.22 -25.12 12.36
CA ASP A 274 15.23 -25.51 11.37
C ASP A 274 14.53 -26.03 10.10
N ARG A 275 13.63 -25.23 9.53
CA ARG A 275 12.84 -25.58 8.34
C ARG A 275 13.02 -24.49 7.28
N ASP A 276 13.05 -24.89 6.02
CA ASP A 276 13.10 -23.98 4.89
C ASP A 276 11.76 -23.97 4.16
N GLY A 277 11.23 -22.78 3.91
CA GLY A 277 10.03 -22.66 3.09
C GLY A 277 9.83 -21.33 2.41
N PHE A 278 9.02 -21.33 1.37
CA PHE A 278 8.76 -20.14 0.56
C PHE A 278 7.34 -20.11 0.00
N PHE A 279 6.96 -18.97 -0.56
CA PHE A 279 5.65 -18.73 -1.16
C PHE A 279 5.77 -18.71 -2.69
N LEU A 280 4.84 -19.36 -3.39
CA LEU A 280 4.72 -19.31 -4.84
C LEU A 280 3.43 -18.59 -5.22
N HIS A 281 3.54 -17.65 -6.16
CA HIS A 281 2.39 -17.01 -6.77
C HIS A 281 1.81 -17.92 -7.87
N VAL A 282 0.48 -18.04 -7.88
CA VAL A 282 -0.27 -18.82 -8.87
C VAL A 282 -1.14 -17.89 -9.70
N PRO A 283 -1.59 -18.29 -10.92
CA PRO A 283 -2.51 -17.50 -11.72
C PRO A 283 -3.80 -17.14 -10.98
N CYS A 284 -3.84 -15.92 -10.46
CA CYS A 284 -4.99 -15.38 -9.75
C CYS A 284 -5.14 -13.88 -10.08
N THR A 285 -6.18 -13.25 -9.51
CA THR A 285 -6.39 -11.80 -9.64
C THR A 285 -6.64 -11.22 -8.25
N HIS A 286 -6.59 -9.90 -8.10
CA HIS A 286 -7.05 -9.20 -6.90
C HIS A 286 -8.50 -9.53 -6.45
N LYS A 287 -9.34 -10.17 -7.29
CA LYS A 287 -10.65 -10.71 -6.85
C LYS A 287 -10.49 -11.87 -5.88
N GLU A 288 -9.35 -12.55 -5.89
CA GLU A 288 -9.00 -13.65 -5.01
C GLU A 288 -8.28 -13.18 -3.74
N ASP A 289 -8.23 -11.86 -3.49
CA ASP A 289 -7.68 -11.32 -2.27
C ASP A 289 -8.48 -11.75 -1.03
N LEU A 290 -7.75 -12.07 0.04
CA LEU A 290 -8.35 -12.24 1.35
C LEU A 290 -8.99 -10.92 1.80
N SER A 291 -10.21 -11.02 2.29
CA SER A 291 -10.88 -9.91 3.00
C SER A 291 -10.42 -9.80 4.45
N ASN A 292 -9.94 -10.90 5.04
CA ASN A 292 -9.53 -10.97 6.44
C ASN A 292 -8.05 -11.41 6.56
N PRO A 293 -7.16 -10.57 7.13
CA PRO A 293 -5.75 -10.93 7.30
C PRO A 293 -5.52 -12.15 8.21
N THR A 294 -6.45 -12.48 9.11
CA THR A 294 -6.28 -13.66 9.99
C THR A 294 -6.53 -14.98 9.27
N ASP A 295 -7.15 -14.97 8.10
CA ASP A 295 -7.41 -16.18 7.30
C ASP A 295 -6.11 -16.79 6.75
N ALA A 296 -4.97 -16.09 6.83
CA ALA A 296 -3.65 -16.66 6.53
C ALA A 296 -3.33 -17.91 7.38
N GLY A 297 -3.84 -18.01 8.61
CA GLY A 297 -3.67 -19.21 9.45
C GLY A 297 -4.34 -20.45 8.83
N LYS A 298 -5.51 -20.29 8.23
CA LYS A 298 -6.24 -21.38 7.58
C LYS A 298 -5.57 -21.84 6.28
N ILE A 299 -4.82 -20.94 5.62
CA ILE A 299 -3.95 -21.29 4.49
C ILE A 299 -2.80 -22.16 4.97
N LEU A 300 -2.16 -21.79 6.07
CA LEU A 300 -1.08 -22.57 6.67
C LEU A 300 -1.54 -23.95 7.14
N ASP A 301 -2.75 -24.05 7.69
CA ASP A 301 -3.34 -25.33 8.11
C ASP A 301 -3.58 -26.30 6.93
N ALA A 302 -3.65 -25.79 5.70
CA ALA A 302 -3.82 -26.56 4.47
C ALA A 302 -2.50 -26.76 3.70
N VAL A 303 -1.35 -26.34 4.23
CA VAL A 303 -0.05 -26.71 3.66
C VAL A 303 0.20 -28.18 3.96
N GLY A 304 0.30 -28.99 2.90
CA GLY A 304 0.43 -30.44 2.97
C GLY A 304 1.86 -30.92 3.25
N ASP A 305 2.03 -32.24 3.26
CA ASP A 305 3.34 -32.89 3.44
C ASP A 305 3.51 -34.01 2.40
N PRO A 306 3.71 -33.65 1.12
CA PRO A 306 3.66 -34.61 0.04
C PRO A 306 4.79 -35.64 0.12
N GLU A 307 4.45 -36.89 -0.20
CA GLU A 307 5.43 -37.93 -0.51
C GLU A 307 6.17 -37.58 -1.81
N GLY A 308 7.51 -37.59 -1.73
CA GLY A 308 8.39 -37.27 -2.85
C GLY A 308 8.76 -38.47 -3.71
N VAL A 309 9.07 -38.21 -4.98
CA VAL A 309 9.66 -39.17 -5.91
C VAL A 309 11.07 -38.74 -6.30
N GLY A 310 12.00 -39.70 -6.39
CA GLY A 310 13.41 -39.42 -6.72
C GLY A 310 13.71 -39.28 -8.22
N ARG A 311 12.67 -39.15 -9.06
CA ARG A 311 12.83 -39.05 -10.51
C ARG A 311 11.93 -37.98 -11.11
N ALA A 312 12.49 -37.17 -12.00
CA ALA A 312 11.80 -36.11 -12.71
C ALA A 312 12.26 -36.01 -14.17
N SER A 313 11.49 -35.37 -15.03
CA SER A 313 11.90 -35.06 -16.40
C SER A 313 12.91 -33.93 -16.42
N ARG A 314 13.53 -33.69 -17.58
CA ARG A 314 14.16 -32.41 -17.89
C ARG A 314 13.13 -31.27 -17.81
N LEU A 315 13.59 -30.04 -17.57
CA LEU A 315 12.77 -28.85 -17.69
C LEU A 315 12.58 -28.55 -19.18
N VAL A 316 11.32 -28.59 -19.64
CA VAL A 316 10.93 -28.29 -21.01
C VAL A 316 10.54 -26.83 -21.11
N HIS A 317 11.02 -26.14 -22.14
CA HIS A 317 10.63 -24.77 -22.48
C HIS A 317 9.77 -24.76 -23.76
N GLY A 318 8.65 -24.05 -23.72
CA GLY A 318 7.79 -23.74 -24.86
C GLY A 318 7.46 -22.25 -24.95
N ASP A 319 7.92 -21.60 -26.03
CA ASP A 319 7.60 -20.21 -26.37
C ASP A 319 6.51 -20.18 -27.45
N TYR A 320 5.37 -19.57 -27.11
CA TYR A 320 4.21 -19.39 -27.99
C TYR A 320 4.06 -17.94 -28.49
N GLY A 321 5.08 -17.10 -28.29
CA GLY A 321 5.18 -15.70 -28.70
C GLY A 321 4.47 -14.71 -27.76
N GLU A 322 3.37 -15.10 -27.13
CA GLU A 322 2.66 -14.29 -26.12
C GLU A 322 2.79 -14.82 -24.69
N VAL A 323 3.19 -16.08 -24.56
CA VAL A 323 3.36 -16.78 -23.29
C VAL A 323 4.49 -17.79 -23.44
N GLU A 324 5.33 -17.85 -22.44
CA GLU A 324 6.35 -18.87 -22.25
C GLU A 324 5.91 -19.82 -21.14
N PHE A 325 6.09 -21.12 -21.35
CA PHE A 325 5.90 -22.15 -20.35
C PHE A 325 7.22 -22.91 -20.12
N TYR A 326 7.51 -23.17 -18.85
CA TYR A 326 8.61 -24.01 -18.40
C TYR A 326 8.05 -25.10 -17.52
N GLY A 327 8.33 -26.37 -17.79
CA GLY A 327 7.59 -27.46 -17.18
C GLY A 327 8.47 -28.65 -16.85
N ARG A 328 8.20 -29.27 -15.71
CA ARG A 328 8.83 -30.52 -15.28
C ARG A 328 7.75 -31.48 -14.80
N ARG A 329 7.86 -32.74 -15.18
CA ARG A 329 7.01 -33.80 -14.66
C ARG A 329 7.78 -34.74 -13.74
N PHE A 330 7.09 -35.28 -12.73
CA PHE A 330 7.64 -36.19 -11.75
C PHE A 330 6.54 -37.15 -11.29
N GLY A 331 6.76 -38.45 -11.47
CA GLY A 331 5.68 -39.44 -11.34
C GLY A 331 4.52 -39.12 -12.31
N ASP A 332 3.32 -38.99 -11.76
CA ASP A 332 2.09 -38.61 -12.48
C ASP A 332 1.75 -37.11 -12.28
N ARG A 333 2.67 -36.32 -11.72
CA ARG A 333 2.47 -34.91 -11.37
C ARG A 333 3.36 -33.99 -12.19
N GLU A 334 2.98 -32.72 -12.27
CA GLU A 334 3.66 -31.70 -13.05
C GLU A 334 3.80 -30.39 -12.27
N VAL A 335 4.91 -29.69 -12.47
CA VAL A 335 5.06 -28.27 -12.13
C VAL A 335 5.27 -27.50 -13.43
N VAL A 336 4.49 -26.45 -13.64
CA VAL A 336 4.59 -25.58 -14.80
C VAL A 336 4.70 -24.14 -14.34
N TYR A 337 5.72 -23.45 -14.80
CA TYR A 337 5.93 -22.03 -14.64
C TYR A 337 5.45 -21.32 -15.92
N LEU A 338 4.69 -20.24 -15.77
CA LEU A 338 4.29 -19.40 -16.89
C LEU A 338 4.83 -17.98 -16.78
N HIS A 339 4.98 -17.34 -17.93
CA HIS A 339 5.22 -15.92 -18.04
C HIS A 339 4.62 -15.38 -19.32
N SER A 340 3.96 -14.22 -19.24
CA SER A 340 3.59 -13.43 -20.41
C SER A 340 4.07 -11.99 -20.28
N GLU A 341 4.55 -11.42 -21.38
CA GLU A 341 4.80 -9.98 -21.43
C GLU A 341 3.47 -9.20 -21.47
N GLY A 342 3.32 -8.22 -20.57
CA GLY A 342 2.20 -7.29 -20.60
C GLY A 342 0.88 -7.82 -20.03
N ILE A 343 0.89 -8.98 -19.36
CA ILE A 343 -0.22 -9.51 -18.57
C ILE A 343 0.18 -9.47 -17.10
N ASP A 344 -0.72 -8.96 -16.27
CA ASP A 344 -0.54 -8.80 -14.83
C ASP A 344 -1.08 -10.05 -14.12
N ASP A 345 -2.39 -10.22 -14.22
CA ASP A 345 -3.13 -11.26 -13.53
C ASP A 345 -3.95 -12.14 -14.47
N TYR A 346 -4.32 -13.32 -13.97
CA TYR A 346 -5.17 -14.28 -14.68
C TYR A 346 -6.33 -14.72 -13.77
N ASP A 347 -7.57 -14.63 -14.25
CA ASP A 347 -8.67 -15.26 -13.51
C ASP A 347 -8.35 -16.76 -13.31
N THR A 348 -8.55 -17.28 -12.10
CA THR A 348 -8.12 -18.63 -11.69
C THR A 348 -8.60 -19.75 -12.63
N GLY A 349 -9.78 -19.58 -13.23
CA GLY A 349 -10.37 -20.54 -14.16
C GLY A 349 -9.74 -20.59 -15.56
N VAL A 350 -8.80 -19.69 -15.91
CA VAL A 350 -8.18 -19.64 -17.25
C VAL A 350 -7.48 -20.96 -17.59
N PHE A 351 -6.70 -21.51 -16.65
CA PHE A 351 -5.89 -22.71 -16.87
C PHE A 351 -6.42 -23.97 -16.19
N THR A 352 -7.16 -23.84 -15.08
CA THR A 352 -7.46 -24.97 -14.18
C THR A 352 -8.82 -25.60 -14.34
N ARG A 353 -9.71 -25.06 -15.18
CA ARG A 353 -11.11 -25.52 -15.27
C ARG A 353 -11.26 -27.04 -15.43
N ASP A 354 -10.38 -27.64 -16.23
CA ASP A 354 -10.42 -29.06 -16.59
C ASP A 354 -9.15 -29.80 -16.12
N VAL A 355 -8.44 -29.26 -15.12
CA VAL A 355 -7.20 -29.82 -14.58
C VAL A 355 -7.36 -30.11 -13.08
N ASP A 356 -6.94 -31.30 -12.66
CA ASP A 356 -6.89 -31.65 -11.25
C ASP A 356 -5.68 -30.96 -10.59
N GLY A 357 -5.93 -30.11 -9.58
CA GLY A 357 -4.87 -29.40 -8.85
C GLY A 357 -3.96 -30.34 -8.03
N SER A 358 -4.34 -31.60 -7.84
CA SER A 358 -3.46 -32.61 -7.24
C SER A 358 -2.42 -33.19 -8.21
N GLU A 359 -2.60 -32.95 -9.51
CA GLU A 359 -1.71 -33.43 -10.59
C GLU A 359 -0.83 -32.31 -11.17
N LEU A 360 -1.16 -31.04 -10.94
CA LEU A 360 -0.47 -29.89 -11.52
C LEU A 360 -0.32 -28.78 -10.49
N LEU A 361 0.92 -28.28 -10.35
CA LEU A 361 1.20 -26.95 -9.80
C LEU A 361 1.46 -25.98 -10.94
N LEU A 362 0.69 -24.89 -11.00
CA LEU A 362 0.87 -23.82 -11.97
C LEU A 362 1.37 -22.55 -11.27
N VAL A 363 2.60 -22.15 -11.56
CA VAL A 363 3.26 -20.99 -10.96
C VAL A 363 3.29 -19.87 -11.98
N ASP A 364 2.76 -18.70 -11.61
CA ASP A 364 3.04 -17.49 -12.38
C ASP A 364 4.34 -16.87 -11.86
N LEU A 365 5.33 -16.79 -12.76
CA LEU A 365 6.62 -16.22 -12.41
C LEU A 365 6.50 -14.75 -12.00
N HIS A 366 5.49 -14.02 -12.51
CA HIS A 366 5.24 -12.62 -12.15
C HIS A 366 6.53 -11.78 -12.16
N LYS A 367 7.35 -11.98 -13.22
CA LYS A 367 8.73 -11.48 -13.33
C LYS A 367 8.85 -10.11 -13.98
N HIS A 368 7.78 -9.32 -13.97
CA HIS A 368 7.76 -7.96 -14.53
C HIS A 368 8.57 -6.98 -13.67
N ASP A 369 8.74 -5.75 -14.17
CA ASP A 369 9.54 -4.76 -13.46
C ASP A 369 8.72 -4.27 -12.29
N ILE A 370 9.30 -4.27 -11.09
CA ILE A 370 8.60 -3.79 -9.88
C ILE A 370 8.15 -2.32 -9.99
N GLN A 371 8.69 -1.53 -10.93
CA GLN A 371 8.30 -0.13 -11.16
C GLN A 371 7.50 0.08 -12.45
N ASP A 372 7.45 -0.90 -13.35
CA ASP A 372 6.77 -0.83 -14.64
C ASP A 372 6.02 -2.15 -14.87
N GLY A 373 5.01 -2.36 -14.03
CA GLY A 373 4.16 -3.53 -14.07
C GLY A 373 3.14 -3.47 -15.21
N PRO A 374 2.75 -4.64 -15.76
CA PRO A 374 1.59 -4.74 -16.64
C PRO A 374 0.32 -4.28 -15.90
N THR A 375 -0.74 -4.00 -16.65
CA THR A 375 -2.03 -3.54 -16.07
C THR A 375 -3.22 -4.30 -16.64
N LYS A 376 -2.93 -5.44 -17.26
CA LYS A 376 -3.87 -6.19 -18.06
C LYS A 376 -4.17 -7.49 -17.35
N GLU A 377 -5.39 -7.61 -16.87
CA GLU A 377 -5.94 -8.87 -16.39
C GLU A 377 -6.53 -9.68 -17.55
N VAL A 378 -6.29 -11.00 -17.56
CA VAL A 378 -6.98 -11.93 -18.46
C VAL A 378 -8.20 -12.51 -17.77
N GLN A 379 -9.37 -12.13 -18.27
CA GLN A 379 -10.64 -12.63 -17.75
C GLN A 379 -11.01 -14.00 -18.32
N TYR A 380 -11.57 -14.83 -17.45
CA TYR A 380 -12.11 -16.12 -17.83
C TYR A 380 -13.22 -16.00 -18.89
N GLY A 381 -13.19 -16.87 -19.91
CA GLY A 381 -14.16 -16.85 -21.01
C GLY A 381 -13.93 -15.77 -22.07
N SER A 382 -12.80 -15.04 -21.98
CA SER A 382 -12.36 -14.17 -23.06
C SER A 382 -11.70 -14.96 -24.19
N SER A 383 -11.68 -14.42 -25.41
CA SER A 383 -10.99 -15.04 -26.55
C SER A 383 -9.47 -15.18 -26.34
N GLU A 384 -8.92 -14.37 -25.44
CA GLU A 384 -7.53 -14.42 -25.03
C GLU A 384 -7.28 -15.57 -24.06
N ALA A 385 -8.12 -15.74 -23.04
CA ALA A 385 -8.09 -16.91 -22.16
C ALA A 385 -8.17 -18.21 -22.96
N ASP A 386 -9.08 -18.30 -23.95
CA ASP A 386 -9.19 -19.47 -24.83
C ASP A 386 -7.93 -19.74 -25.66
N ARG A 387 -7.17 -18.69 -26.00
CA ARG A 387 -5.93 -18.81 -26.77
C ARG A 387 -4.79 -19.30 -25.88
N LEU A 388 -4.61 -18.68 -24.72
CA LEU A 388 -3.62 -19.08 -23.72
C LEU A 388 -3.85 -20.50 -23.23
N LYS A 389 -5.10 -20.89 -22.98
CA LYS A 389 -5.45 -22.27 -22.59
C LYS A 389 -5.05 -23.30 -23.63
N ARG A 390 -5.24 -23.01 -24.93
CA ARG A 390 -4.80 -23.92 -26.00
C ARG A 390 -3.29 -24.08 -26.04
N HIS A 391 -2.54 -23.01 -25.81
CA HIS A 391 -1.07 -23.07 -25.72
C HIS A 391 -0.62 -23.88 -24.52
N PHE A 392 -1.29 -23.70 -23.38
CA PHE A 392 -1.05 -24.48 -22.18
C PHE A 392 -1.33 -25.98 -22.38
N ASP A 393 -2.45 -26.32 -23.02
CA ASP A 393 -2.80 -27.73 -23.28
C ASP A 393 -1.80 -28.41 -24.24
N ASP A 394 -1.42 -27.72 -25.32
CA ASP A 394 -0.37 -28.19 -26.24
C ASP A 394 0.97 -28.39 -25.53
N PHE A 395 1.33 -27.49 -24.62
CA PHE A 395 2.54 -27.61 -23.82
C PHE A 395 2.51 -28.83 -22.91
N ARG A 396 1.39 -29.07 -22.21
CA ARG A 396 1.23 -30.23 -21.32
C ARG A 396 1.26 -31.56 -22.06
N GLU A 397 0.65 -31.63 -23.25
CA GLU A 397 0.74 -32.84 -24.09
C GLU A 397 2.19 -33.20 -24.41
N ARG A 398 3.05 -32.21 -24.67
CA ARG A 398 4.49 -32.41 -24.88
C ARG A 398 5.20 -32.80 -23.59
N LEU A 399 4.91 -32.12 -22.48
CA LEU A 399 5.54 -32.39 -21.19
C LEU A 399 5.28 -33.83 -20.72
N ALA A 400 4.07 -34.34 -20.92
CA ALA A 400 3.67 -35.69 -20.54
C ALA A 400 4.50 -36.80 -21.22
N GLU A 401 5.08 -36.53 -22.39
CA GLU A 401 5.89 -37.49 -23.15
C GLU A 401 7.36 -37.56 -22.67
N GLU A 402 7.81 -36.61 -21.85
CA GLU A 402 9.23 -36.53 -21.47
C GLU A 402 9.68 -37.68 -20.57
N PRO A 403 10.87 -38.27 -20.80
CA PRO A 403 11.40 -39.33 -19.94
C PRO A 403 11.73 -38.83 -18.53
N LEU A 404 11.64 -39.72 -17.53
CA LEU A 404 12.02 -39.43 -16.15
C LEU A 404 13.44 -39.93 -15.86
N HIS A 405 14.25 -39.12 -15.18
CA HIS A 405 15.65 -39.38 -14.83
C HIS A 405 15.87 -39.17 -13.33
N GLU A 406 17.03 -39.55 -12.81
CA GLU A 406 17.40 -39.28 -11.40
C GLU A 406 17.31 -37.77 -11.13
N TYR A 407 16.72 -37.40 -9.99
CA TYR A 407 16.54 -36.02 -9.57
C TYR A 407 17.55 -35.64 -8.49
N ALA A 408 18.22 -34.51 -8.66
CA ALA A 408 19.09 -33.91 -7.67
C ALA A 408 18.76 -32.43 -7.52
N ALA A 409 18.84 -31.92 -6.30
CA ALA A 409 18.58 -30.52 -6.00
C ALA A 409 19.37 -30.05 -4.76
N GLY A 410 19.60 -28.75 -4.70
CA GLY A 410 20.07 -28.02 -3.52
C GLY A 410 19.37 -26.67 -3.45
N PHE A 411 19.18 -26.14 -2.25
CA PHE A 411 18.40 -24.91 -2.06
C PHE A 411 18.87 -24.11 -0.85
N GLU A 412 18.49 -22.84 -0.81
CA GLU A 412 18.73 -21.95 0.33
C GLU A 412 17.61 -20.92 0.40
N VAL A 413 17.04 -20.73 1.60
CA VAL A 413 16.12 -19.62 1.90
C VAL A 413 16.88 -18.56 2.71
N VAL A 414 16.84 -17.31 2.23
CA VAL A 414 17.46 -16.17 2.90
C VAL A 414 16.39 -15.32 3.56
N ARG A 415 16.60 -15.08 4.85
CA ARG A 415 15.77 -14.24 5.72
C ARG A 415 16.52 -12.93 6.00
N ASP A 416 16.31 -11.90 5.17
CA ASP A 416 16.95 -10.59 5.35
C ASP A 416 15.93 -9.43 5.33
N ASP A 417 16.19 -8.32 4.62
CA ASP A 417 15.23 -7.23 4.46
C ASP A 417 14.00 -7.68 3.68
N ARG A 418 14.22 -8.64 2.76
CA ARG A 418 13.19 -9.42 2.08
C ARG A 418 13.60 -10.87 2.00
N ASP A 419 12.58 -11.71 2.06
CA ASP A 419 12.78 -13.14 1.95
C ASP A 419 13.07 -13.49 0.49
N MET A 420 14.08 -14.33 0.29
CA MET A 420 14.54 -14.77 -1.03
C MET A 420 14.80 -16.28 -0.98
N VAL A 421 14.72 -16.94 -2.13
CA VAL A 421 15.03 -18.37 -2.25
C VAL A 421 15.85 -18.62 -3.51
N ALA A 422 16.80 -19.54 -3.43
CA ALA A 422 17.51 -20.09 -4.58
C ALA A 422 17.35 -21.62 -4.58
N ILE A 423 17.07 -22.19 -5.75
CA ILE A 423 16.90 -23.63 -5.96
C ILE A 423 17.73 -24.01 -7.19
N ALA A 424 18.74 -24.86 -7.01
CA ALA A 424 19.53 -25.43 -8.08
C ALA A 424 19.11 -26.90 -8.29
N GLU A 425 18.67 -27.25 -9.48
CA GLU A 425 18.23 -28.60 -9.85
C GLU A 425 19.12 -29.18 -10.94
N SER A 426 19.42 -30.49 -10.87
CA SER A 426 20.16 -31.21 -11.91
C SER A 426 19.42 -32.49 -12.31
N VAL A 427 19.08 -32.63 -13.60
CA VAL A 427 18.38 -33.81 -14.15
C VAL A 427 18.87 -34.14 -15.55
N ASP A 428 19.32 -35.36 -15.77
CA ASP A 428 19.85 -35.82 -17.06
C ASP A 428 20.98 -34.91 -17.62
N GLY A 429 21.78 -34.33 -16.72
CA GLY A 429 22.84 -33.39 -17.07
C GLY A 429 22.35 -32.02 -17.52
N GLN A 430 21.06 -31.70 -17.32
CA GLN A 430 20.53 -30.34 -17.41
C GLN A 430 20.54 -29.70 -16.03
N ASP A 431 21.17 -28.54 -15.91
CA ASP A 431 21.22 -27.76 -14.68
C ASP A 431 20.28 -26.54 -14.79
N VAL A 432 19.41 -26.38 -13.80
CA VAL A 432 18.38 -25.32 -13.76
C VAL A 432 18.53 -24.54 -12.46
N LEU A 433 18.50 -23.20 -12.57
CA LEU A 433 18.44 -22.31 -11.41
C LEU A 433 17.08 -21.62 -11.34
N THR A 434 16.42 -21.70 -10.19
CA THR A 434 15.22 -20.92 -9.90
C THR A 434 15.50 -19.97 -8.73
N MET A 435 15.22 -18.67 -8.91
CA MET A 435 15.38 -17.64 -7.89
C MET A 435 14.04 -16.97 -7.58
N GLY A 436 13.70 -16.85 -6.30
CA GLY A 436 12.48 -16.20 -5.83
C GLY A 436 12.75 -15.02 -4.92
N ILE A 437 11.86 -14.02 -4.95
CA ILE A 437 11.90 -12.85 -4.06
C ILE A 437 10.49 -12.44 -3.61
N ASP A 438 10.34 -12.12 -2.32
CA ASP A 438 9.09 -11.62 -1.73
C ASP A 438 8.87 -10.13 -2.07
N THR A 439 8.48 -9.86 -3.31
CA THR A 439 8.13 -8.54 -3.87
C THR A 439 6.97 -8.64 -4.87
N ASN A 440 6.35 -7.52 -5.27
CA ASN A 440 5.31 -7.42 -6.33
C ASN A 440 5.86 -7.60 -7.76
N GLY A 441 7.12 -7.98 -7.90
CA GLY A 441 7.81 -7.98 -9.17
C GLY A 441 9.30 -8.02 -8.94
N VAL A 442 10.09 -8.03 -10.00
CA VAL A 442 11.53 -8.25 -9.88
C VAL A 442 12.27 -6.93 -10.09
N THR A 443 13.18 -6.60 -9.17
CA THR A 443 14.03 -5.41 -9.32
C THR A 443 15.05 -5.59 -10.45
N PRO A 444 15.49 -4.49 -11.11
CA PRO A 444 16.44 -4.57 -12.23
C PRO A 444 17.76 -5.29 -11.91
N ASP A 445 18.23 -5.17 -10.67
CA ASP A 445 19.48 -5.77 -10.20
C ASP A 445 19.40 -7.29 -10.03
N ILE A 446 18.25 -7.83 -9.59
CA ILE A 446 17.99 -9.28 -9.55
C ILE A 446 17.89 -9.86 -10.97
N ARG A 447 17.32 -9.11 -11.92
CA ARG A 447 17.29 -9.51 -13.34
C ARG A 447 18.69 -9.54 -13.96
N GLU A 448 19.54 -8.59 -13.59
CA GLU A 448 20.94 -8.57 -14.00
C GLU A 448 21.70 -9.77 -13.43
N LEU A 449 21.49 -10.10 -12.14
CA LEU A 449 22.04 -11.32 -11.52
C LEU A 449 21.59 -12.57 -12.28
N ALA A 450 20.29 -12.71 -12.57
CA ALA A 450 19.75 -13.83 -13.31
C ALA A 450 20.36 -13.98 -14.71
N ALA A 451 20.56 -12.86 -15.41
CA ALA A 451 21.22 -12.85 -16.71
C ALA A 451 22.69 -13.29 -16.62
N GLY A 452 23.37 -13.00 -15.50
CA GLY A 452 24.73 -13.47 -15.23
C GLY A 452 24.85 -14.99 -15.17
N TYR A 453 23.84 -15.67 -14.62
CA TYR A 453 23.84 -17.12 -14.47
C TYR A 453 23.45 -17.91 -15.72
N ARG A 454 22.92 -17.26 -16.77
CA ARG A 454 22.56 -17.94 -18.05
C ARG A 454 23.75 -18.56 -18.81
N GLY A 455 24.98 -18.24 -18.40
CA GLY A 455 26.19 -18.89 -18.92
C GLY A 455 26.59 -20.15 -18.16
N GLU A 456 26.02 -20.37 -16.98
CA GLU A 456 26.38 -21.45 -16.04
C GLU A 456 25.29 -22.51 -15.94
N PHE A 457 24.02 -22.12 -16.10
CA PHE A 457 22.86 -23.00 -16.10
C PHE A 457 22.22 -23.07 -17.49
N ASP A 458 21.59 -24.21 -17.81
CA ASP A 458 20.84 -24.38 -19.05
C ASP A 458 19.58 -23.51 -19.07
N GLU A 459 18.93 -23.36 -17.91
CA GLU A 459 17.76 -22.49 -17.73
C GLU A 459 17.85 -21.73 -16.40
N VAL A 460 17.42 -20.47 -16.41
CA VAL A 460 17.36 -19.60 -15.21
C VAL A 460 15.97 -18.98 -15.12
N LEU A 461 15.23 -19.40 -14.10
CA LEU A 461 13.91 -18.89 -13.77
C LEU A 461 14.01 -17.88 -12.63
N VAL A 462 13.27 -16.78 -12.75
CA VAL A 462 13.11 -15.80 -11.68
C VAL A 462 11.64 -15.61 -11.45
N PHE A 463 11.22 -15.62 -10.20
CA PHE A 463 9.85 -15.32 -9.82
C PHE A 463 9.76 -14.29 -8.70
N SER A 464 8.60 -13.65 -8.61
CA SER A 464 8.20 -12.87 -7.45
C SER A 464 6.97 -13.49 -6.80
N THR A 465 6.76 -13.24 -5.51
CA THR A 465 5.55 -13.71 -4.79
C THR A 465 4.32 -12.85 -5.07
N ASP A 466 4.47 -11.80 -5.88
CA ASP A 466 3.49 -10.75 -6.12
C ASP A 466 2.98 -10.04 -4.84
N THR A 467 3.87 -9.81 -3.86
CA THR A 467 3.40 -9.25 -2.58
C THR A 467 3.15 -7.74 -2.64
N HIS A 468 1.98 -7.29 -2.18
CA HIS A 468 1.66 -5.88 -2.00
C HIS A 468 1.85 -5.40 -0.55
N ALA A 469 2.68 -6.08 0.24
CA ALA A 469 2.88 -5.84 1.67
C ALA A 469 3.25 -4.42 2.08
N SER A 470 3.68 -3.56 1.14
CA SER A 470 4.00 -2.17 1.41
C SER A 470 3.81 -1.29 0.18
N VAL A 471 2.84 -0.36 0.24
CA VAL A 471 2.63 0.65 -0.80
C VAL A 471 3.88 1.51 -1.01
N HIS A 472 4.65 1.74 0.06
CA HIS A 472 5.91 2.47 -0.04
C HIS A 472 6.94 1.71 -0.88
N GLU A 473 6.98 0.39 -0.80
CA GLU A 473 7.89 -0.43 -1.60
C GLU A 473 7.46 -0.50 -3.05
N LEU A 474 6.16 -0.72 -3.30
CA LEU A 474 5.58 -0.62 -4.65
C LEU A 474 6.01 0.68 -5.35
N ALA A 475 5.95 1.80 -4.61
CA ALA A 475 6.25 3.12 -5.18
C ALA A 475 7.74 3.51 -5.25
N ASN A 476 8.64 2.85 -4.50
CA ASN A 476 10.02 3.36 -4.35
C ASN A 476 11.13 2.29 -4.41
N LYS A 477 10.82 1.00 -4.43
CA LYS A 477 11.84 -0.06 -4.38
C LYS A 477 12.46 -0.24 -5.76
N THR A 478 13.75 0.05 -5.85
CA THR A 478 14.53 -0.03 -7.10
C THR A 478 15.70 -1.00 -7.01
N ARG A 479 15.97 -1.54 -5.82
CA ARG A 479 17.09 -2.44 -5.52
C ARG A 479 16.69 -3.47 -4.49
N SER A 480 17.33 -4.63 -4.58
CA SER A 480 17.23 -5.75 -3.63
C SER A 480 18.62 -6.18 -3.17
N ASN A 481 18.69 -7.04 -2.16
CA ASN A 481 19.98 -7.51 -1.65
C ASN A 481 20.59 -8.61 -2.55
N VAL A 482 21.16 -8.19 -3.68
CA VAL A 482 21.82 -9.07 -4.66
C VAL A 482 22.95 -9.88 -4.04
N GLU A 483 23.72 -9.32 -3.11
CA GLU A 483 24.83 -10.03 -2.46
C GLU A 483 24.33 -11.23 -1.65
N ALA A 484 23.18 -11.07 -0.98
CA ALA A 484 22.58 -12.14 -0.20
C ALA A 484 21.98 -13.24 -1.10
N LEU A 485 21.32 -12.87 -2.20
CA LEU A 485 20.79 -13.84 -3.18
C LEU A 485 21.92 -14.58 -3.91
N ASP A 486 22.96 -13.88 -4.37
CA ASP A 486 24.13 -14.50 -5.00
C ASP A 486 24.78 -15.53 -4.06
N ALA A 487 24.97 -15.17 -2.79
CA ALA A 487 25.48 -16.09 -1.78
C ALA A 487 24.54 -17.29 -1.54
N ALA A 488 23.22 -17.10 -1.66
CA ALA A 488 22.24 -18.18 -1.57
C ALA A 488 22.33 -19.14 -2.76
N VAL A 489 22.50 -18.60 -3.98
CA VAL A 489 22.72 -19.39 -5.19
C VAL A 489 23.97 -20.26 -5.04
N GLN A 490 25.08 -19.70 -4.55
CA GLN A 490 26.30 -20.48 -4.31
C GLN A 490 26.09 -21.62 -3.29
N ARG A 491 25.34 -21.36 -2.21
CA ARG A 491 25.01 -22.41 -1.22
C ARG A 491 24.11 -23.48 -1.81
N ALA A 492 23.08 -23.09 -2.57
CA ALA A 492 22.20 -24.02 -3.26
C ALA A 492 22.97 -24.91 -4.26
N ILE A 493 23.96 -24.36 -4.98
CA ILE A 493 24.85 -25.12 -5.88
C ILE A 493 25.70 -26.12 -5.09
N ASP A 494 26.34 -25.67 -4.01
CA ASP A 494 27.21 -26.51 -3.18
C ASP A 494 26.43 -27.66 -2.49
N ASP A 495 25.13 -27.48 -2.30
CA ASP A 495 24.21 -28.42 -1.65
C ASP A 495 23.51 -29.40 -2.61
N VAL A 496 23.76 -29.30 -3.93
CA VAL A 496 23.12 -30.19 -4.91
C VAL A 496 23.46 -31.65 -4.61
N SER A 497 22.45 -32.43 -4.27
CA SER A 497 22.56 -33.85 -3.95
C SER A 497 21.31 -34.61 -4.39
N PRO A 498 21.33 -35.97 -4.43
CA PRO A 498 20.15 -36.75 -4.81
C PRO A 498 18.94 -36.39 -3.95
N ALA A 499 17.83 -36.05 -4.60
CA ALA A 499 16.67 -35.46 -3.94
C ALA A 499 15.37 -36.16 -4.35
N THR A 500 14.30 -35.86 -3.63
CA THR A 500 12.93 -36.20 -3.99
C THR A 500 12.09 -34.94 -4.17
N ILE A 501 11.12 -34.99 -5.10
CA ILE A 501 10.16 -33.91 -5.35
C ILE A 501 8.74 -34.45 -5.19
N GLY A 502 7.89 -33.73 -4.45
CA GLY A 502 6.52 -34.11 -4.16
C GLY A 502 5.56 -32.94 -4.33
N LEU A 503 4.30 -33.23 -4.66
CA LEU A 503 3.22 -32.25 -4.79
C LEU A 503 1.94 -32.79 -4.15
N GLU A 504 1.27 -31.97 -3.37
CA GLU A 504 -0.05 -32.25 -2.79
C GLU A 504 -0.92 -31.00 -2.90
N SER A 505 -2.23 -31.19 -2.91
CA SER A 505 -3.21 -30.10 -2.95
C SER A 505 -4.28 -30.36 -1.90
N GLU A 506 -4.39 -29.47 -0.92
CA GLU A 506 -5.45 -29.51 0.08
C GLU A 506 -6.36 -28.29 -0.05
N LYS A 507 -7.61 -28.42 0.40
CA LYS A 507 -8.50 -27.27 0.49
C LYS A 507 -8.41 -26.64 1.86
N THR A 508 -8.37 -25.32 1.87
CA THR A 508 -8.49 -24.54 3.09
C THR A 508 -9.84 -24.73 3.78
N GLU A 509 -9.89 -24.48 5.09
CA GLU A 509 -11.15 -24.09 5.73
C GLU A 509 -11.73 -22.84 5.03
N PRO A 510 -13.06 -22.61 5.07
CA PRO A 510 -13.68 -21.46 4.41
C PRO A 510 -12.99 -20.12 4.76
N LEU A 511 -12.48 -19.45 3.72
CA LEU A 511 -11.88 -18.12 3.74
C LEU A 511 -12.86 -17.13 3.14
N LYS A 512 -12.84 -15.86 3.57
CA LYS A 512 -13.62 -14.81 2.89
C LYS A 512 -12.76 -14.13 1.81
N LEU A 513 -13.11 -14.31 0.54
CA LEU A 513 -12.44 -13.70 -0.61
C LEU A 513 -13.26 -12.56 -1.19
N LEU A 514 -12.62 -11.47 -1.63
CA LEU A 514 -13.35 -10.27 -2.10
C LEU A 514 -14.26 -10.54 -3.31
N LYS A 515 -13.84 -11.39 -4.25
CA LYS A 515 -14.57 -11.74 -5.47
C LYS A 515 -15.12 -10.50 -6.18
N ASN A 516 -16.44 -10.47 -6.41
CA ASN A 516 -17.10 -9.35 -7.07
C ASN A 516 -17.15 -8.08 -6.22
N ASP A 517 -17.00 -8.19 -4.89
CA ASP A 517 -17.01 -7.04 -3.98
C ASP A 517 -15.76 -6.16 -4.14
N TYR A 518 -14.66 -6.72 -4.67
CA TYR A 518 -13.45 -5.95 -5.03
C TYR A 518 -13.79 -4.76 -5.93
N ASN A 519 -14.50 -5.02 -7.03
CA ASN A 519 -14.91 -3.98 -7.97
C ASN A 519 -15.81 -2.93 -7.31
N GLY A 520 -16.78 -3.38 -6.51
CA GLY A 520 -17.71 -2.50 -5.79
C GLY A 520 -16.99 -1.56 -4.83
N LEU A 521 -16.01 -2.07 -4.08
CA LEU A 521 -15.17 -1.30 -3.19
C LEU A 521 -14.36 -0.26 -3.96
N VAL A 522 -13.64 -0.67 -4.99
CA VAL A 522 -12.75 0.19 -5.77
C VAL A 522 -13.50 1.33 -6.45
N PHE A 523 -14.64 1.05 -7.10
CA PHE A 523 -15.47 2.09 -7.71
C PHE A 523 -16.03 3.07 -6.67
N SER A 524 -16.46 2.56 -5.52
CA SER A 524 -17.00 3.39 -4.43
C SER A 524 -15.95 4.36 -3.89
N VAL A 525 -14.74 3.86 -3.61
CA VAL A 525 -13.61 4.69 -3.13
C VAL A 525 -13.26 5.78 -4.15
N ASN A 526 -13.14 5.46 -5.43
CA ASN A 526 -12.75 6.42 -6.47
C ASN A 526 -13.80 7.55 -6.65
N ILE A 527 -15.09 7.19 -6.72
CA ILE A 527 -16.18 8.18 -6.82
C ILE A 527 -16.16 9.13 -5.63
N LEU A 528 -15.92 8.60 -4.42
CA LEU A 528 -16.06 9.37 -3.20
C LEU A 528 -14.85 10.24 -2.86
N ILE A 529 -13.63 9.83 -3.25
CA ILE A 529 -12.46 10.73 -3.24
C ILE A 529 -12.75 11.97 -4.09
N ARG A 530 -13.29 11.79 -5.30
CA ARG A 530 -13.63 12.90 -6.21
C ARG A 530 -14.74 13.79 -5.65
N LEU A 531 -15.81 13.19 -5.12
CA LEU A 531 -16.91 13.95 -4.51
C LEU A 531 -16.46 14.74 -3.28
N THR A 532 -15.57 14.18 -2.45
CA THR A 532 -15.02 14.88 -1.28
C THR A 532 -14.23 16.12 -1.71
N VAL A 533 -13.35 16.02 -2.71
CA VAL A 533 -12.59 17.16 -3.24
C VAL A 533 -13.52 18.25 -3.78
N ILE A 534 -14.55 17.87 -4.55
CA ILE A 534 -15.54 18.81 -5.09
C ILE A 534 -16.31 19.50 -3.95
N ALA A 535 -16.75 18.75 -2.93
CA ALA A 535 -17.47 19.29 -1.79
C ALA A 535 -16.61 20.25 -0.95
N LEU A 536 -15.32 19.95 -0.76
CA LEU A 536 -14.37 20.82 -0.07
C LEU A 536 -14.15 22.14 -0.85
N LEU A 537 -14.00 22.07 -2.17
CA LEU A 537 -13.89 23.25 -3.02
C LEU A 537 -15.15 24.11 -2.94
N ALA A 538 -16.33 23.49 -3.05
CA ALA A 538 -17.61 24.18 -2.93
C ALA A 538 -17.77 24.84 -1.56
N LEU A 539 -17.45 24.13 -0.47
CA LEU A 539 -17.46 24.67 0.89
C LEU A 539 -16.58 25.92 1.00
N TYR A 540 -15.35 25.84 0.50
CA TYR A 540 -14.41 26.96 0.60
C TYR A 540 -14.88 28.18 -0.22
N VAL A 541 -15.38 27.98 -1.44
CA VAL A 541 -15.96 29.06 -2.25
C VAL A 541 -17.16 29.69 -1.56
N LEU A 542 -18.08 28.88 -1.01
CA LEU A 542 -19.23 29.38 -0.27
C LEU A 542 -18.82 30.14 0.99
N LEU A 543 -17.78 29.70 1.69
CA LEU A 543 -17.26 30.37 2.88
C LEU A 543 -16.65 31.74 2.54
N VAL A 544 -15.90 31.82 1.44
CA VAL A 544 -15.38 33.10 0.93
C VAL A 544 -16.56 34.01 0.55
N LEU A 545 -17.57 33.51 -0.16
CA LEU A 545 -18.73 34.32 -0.49
C LEU A 545 -19.46 34.82 0.76
N TRP A 546 -19.67 33.94 1.75
CA TRP A 546 -20.37 34.23 3.00
C TRP A 546 -19.68 35.25 3.92
N LEU A 547 -18.34 35.29 3.92
CA LEU A 547 -17.58 36.20 4.78
C LEU A 547 -17.35 37.58 4.15
N PHE A 548 -17.44 37.70 2.81
CA PHE A 548 -17.11 38.92 2.09
C PHE A 548 -18.32 39.61 1.43
N PHE A 549 -19.45 38.92 1.26
CA PHE A 549 -20.69 39.44 0.67
C PHE A 549 -21.88 39.12 1.57
#